data_AF-A0A4U0QBQ1-F1
#
_entry.id   AF-A0A4U0QBQ1-F1
#
_cell.length_a   1.000
_cell.length_b   1.000
_cell.length_c   1.000
_cell.angle_alpha   90.00
_cell.angle_beta   90.00
_cell.angle_gamma   90.00
#
_symmetry.space_group_name_H-M   'P 1'
#
loop_
_entity.id
_entity.type
_entity.pdbx_description
1 polymer ?
#
loop_
_entity_poly.entity_id
_entity_poly.type
_entity_poly.pdbx_seq_one_letter_code
_entity_poly.pdbx_strand_id
1 'polypeptide(L)'
;MDYAGLTAKYKVNRPLSDAEKQHHLPQAKASSAKPLYQLSVIRMNSTYLECCDKFYAWKGLMAACTGSAILLIGYALISIVMISVAQWPGISADQRQQSILTFLAMCAMSAPVVLLALWFLKKEAFRYTHYPLRFNRKTGMVHVFRLDGTTLSVPWREIHFALNPAQMRDFWEVRGHVLSEDRSTVLETFVLPNYSLQESPYLLAQWEFVRHYMEKGPAQLLDQVQHTLDIADQRETFWFGFHVLMAGLSSVPLLAWLVSPLLLCLAIVRWVTMRTCKIPQWPADVVAQSQIDPKDRYQRDAQHPYVPPPQK
;
A
#
# COMPACT_ATOMS: atom_id res chain seq x y z
N MET A 1 2.12 1.32 -10.34
CA MET A 1 2.73 1.50 -9.01
C MET A 1 2.60 2.95 -8.64
N ASP A 2 1.75 3.25 -7.67
CA ASP A 2 1.62 4.61 -7.15
C ASP A 2 2.16 4.69 -5.72
N TYR A 3 3.29 5.40 -5.57
CA TYR A 3 3.93 5.68 -4.29
C TYR A 3 3.67 7.11 -3.80
N ALA A 4 2.77 7.86 -4.46
CA ALA A 4 2.30 9.14 -3.95
C ALA A 4 1.69 8.96 -2.54
N GLY A 5 2.06 9.84 -1.63
CA GLY A 5 1.81 9.71 -0.20
C GLY A 5 2.99 9.10 0.56
N LEU A 6 3.66 8.07 0.02
CA LEU A 6 4.77 7.37 0.69
C LEU A 6 6.13 8.06 0.47
N THR A 7 6.46 8.37 -0.80
CA THR A 7 7.75 9.00 -1.17
C THR A 7 7.62 10.52 -1.21
N ALA A 8 6.53 11.03 -1.80
CA ALA A 8 6.14 12.43 -1.80
C ALA A 8 4.82 12.59 -1.05
N LYS A 9 4.82 13.42 0.00
CA LYS A 9 3.60 13.68 0.78
C LYS A 9 2.54 14.39 -0.07
N TYR A 10 1.28 14.15 0.26
CA TYR A 10 0.17 14.90 -0.32
C TYR A 10 0.26 16.39 0.04
N LYS A 11 -0.02 17.27 -0.92
CA LYS A 11 -0.07 18.72 -0.68
C LYS A 11 -1.26 19.07 0.21
N VAL A 12 -0.96 19.64 1.39
CA VAL A 12 -1.91 20.15 2.39
C VAL A 12 -1.73 21.66 2.56
N ASN A 13 -2.58 22.30 3.39
CA ASN A 13 -2.63 23.75 3.62
C ASN A 13 -2.86 24.54 2.32
N ARG A 14 -3.79 24.05 1.51
CA ARG A 14 -4.21 24.67 0.25
C ARG A 14 -5.72 24.54 0.08
N PRO A 15 -6.36 25.37 -0.74
CA PRO A 15 -7.76 25.17 -1.08
C PRO A 15 -7.98 23.86 -1.86
N LEU A 16 -9.22 23.36 -1.82
CA LEU A 16 -9.68 22.32 -2.75
C LEU A 16 -9.51 22.80 -4.19
N SER A 17 -8.91 21.95 -5.03
CA SER A 17 -8.79 22.23 -6.46
C SER A 17 -10.14 22.12 -7.16
N ASP A 18 -10.25 22.70 -8.35
CA ASP A 18 -11.51 22.63 -9.11
C ASP A 18 -11.82 21.19 -9.56
N ALA A 19 -10.80 20.39 -9.85
CA ALA A 19 -10.97 18.95 -10.09
C ALA A 19 -11.53 18.22 -8.86
N GLU A 20 -11.02 18.53 -7.66
CA GLU A 20 -11.50 17.95 -6.39
C GLU A 20 -12.96 18.33 -6.09
N LYS A 21 -13.41 19.50 -6.54
CA LYS A 21 -14.81 19.94 -6.43
C LYS A 21 -15.68 19.28 -7.50
N GLN A 22 -15.20 19.22 -8.74
CA GLN A 22 -15.92 18.66 -9.89
C GLN A 22 -16.17 17.16 -9.73
N HIS A 23 -15.16 16.42 -9.25
CA HIS A 23 -15.23 14.98 -9.03
C HIS A 23 -15.57 14.62 -7.57
N HIS A 24 -16.35 15.46 -6.90
CA HIS A 24 -16.81 15.20 -5.54
C HIS A 24 -17.67 13.93 -5.47
N LEU A 25 -17.40 13.10 -4.46
CA LEU A 25 -18.11 11.85 -4.17
C LEU A 25 -18.94 12.01 -2.90
N PRO A 26 -20.22 12.42 -3.00
CA PRO A 26 -21.07 12.65 -1.84
C PRO A 26 -21.44 11.35 -1.12
N GLN A 27 -21.24 11.31 0.19
CA GLN A 27 -21.54 10.16 1.06
C GLN A 27 -23.03 9.76 1.03
N ALA A 28 -23.92 10.77 0.96
CA ALA A 28 -25.36 10.58 1.06
C ALA A 28 -26.00 10.08 -0.25
N LYS A 29 -25.28 10.13 -1.37
CA LYS A 29 -25.81 9.75 -2.69
C LYS A 29 -25.07 8.53 -3.21
N ALA A 30 -25.83 7.50 -3.56
CA ALA A 30 -25.26 6.33 -4.22
C ALA A 30 -24.77 6.70 -5.63
N SER A 31 -23.61 6.18 -6.00
CA SER A 31 -23.15 6.16 -7.39
C SER A 31 -23.84 5.04 -8.17
N SER A 32 -23.69 5.06 -9.50
CA SER A 32 -24.20 4.03 -10.40
C SER A 32 -23.38 2.73 -10.39
N ALA A 33 -22.21 2.71 -9.74
CA ALA A 33 -21.34 1.55 -9.68
C ALA A 33 -21.87 0.49 -8.70
N LYS A 34 -21.69 -0.79 -9.04
CA LYS A 34 -21.91 -1.87 -8.07
C LYS A 34 -20.77 -1.87 -7.05
N PRO A 35 -21.05 -1.97 -5.74
CA PRO A 35 -20.03 -2.09 -4.71
C PRO A 35 -19.05 -3.24 -5.03
N LEU A 36 -17.75 -3.02 -4.84
CA LEU A 36 -16.70 -4.05 -4.91
C LEU A 36 -15.59 -3.77 -3.91
N TYR A 37 -15.20 -4.80 -3.14
CA TYR A 37 -14.21 -4.71 -2.07
C TYR A 37 -12.74 -4.67 -2.54
N GLN A 38 -12.50 -5.11 -3.79
CA GLN A 38 -11.21 -5.02 -4.48
C GLN A 38 -10.00 -5.55 -3.69
N LEU A 39 -10.16 -6.72 -3.06
CA LEU A 39 -9.08 -7.42 -2.35
C LEU A 39 -8.38 -6.57 -1.27
N SER A 40 -9.08 -5.56 -0.75
CA SER A 40 -8.50 -4.61 0.22
C SER A 40 -8.98 -4.81 1.65
N VAL A 41 -9.97 -5.66 1.87
CA VAL A 41 -10.62 -5.84 3.17
C VAL A 41 -9.76 -6.70 4.07
N ILE A 42 -9.44 -6.18 5.25
CA ILE A 42 -8.78 -6.90 6.34
C ILE A 42 -9.86 -7.52 7.24
N ARG A 43 -10.84 -6.70 7.66
CA ARG A 43 -11.97 -7.12 8.51
C ARG A 43 -13.25 -6.38 8.10
N MET A 44 -14.39 -7.06 8.15
CA MET A 44 -15.71 -6.45 8.02
C MET A 44 -16.67 -7.08 9.03
N ASN A 45 -17.48 -6.26 9.69
CA ASN A 45 -18.49 -6.70 10.66
C ASN A 45 -19.62 -5.63 10.77
N SER A 46 -20.50 -5.71 11.75
CA SER A 46 -21.60 -4.74 11.97
C SER A 46 -21.16 -3.37 12.49
N THR A 47 -19.96 -3.30 13.09
CA THR A 47 -19.40 -2.11 13.76
C THR A 47 -18.45 -1.34 12.86
N TYR A 48 -17.47 -2.02 12.26
CA TYR A 48 -16.50 -1.38 11.37
C TYR A 48 -16.11 -2.23 10.15
N LEU A 49 -15.64 -1.51 9.13
CA LEU A 49 -14.93 -2.03 7.96
C LEU A 49 -13.48 -1.56 8.05
N GLU A 50 -12.54 -2.49 7.94
CA GLU A 50 -11.10 -2.21 7.94
C GLU A 50 -10.48 -2.66 6.62
N CYS A 51 -9.81 -1.73 5.95
CA CYS A 51 -9.15 -1.97 4.67
C CYS A 51 -7.65 -1.63 4.75
N CYS A 52 -6.84 -2.29 3.93
CA CYS A 52 -5.42 -1.95 3.77
C CYS A 52 -5.23 -0.64 2.99
N ASP A 53 -4.00 -0.15 2.95
CA ASP A 53 -3.62 0.94 2.06
C ASP A 53 -3.27 0.45 0.64
N LYS A 54 -3.10 1.40 -0.27
CA LYS A 54 -2.70 1.13 -1.66
C LYS A 54 -1.27 0.64 -1.86
N PHE A 55 -0.38 0.85 -0.88
CA PHE A 55 1.00 0.39 -0.95
C PHE A 55 1.13 -1.09 -0.58
N TYR A 56 0.20 -1.64 0.21
CA TYR A 56 0.22 -3.03 0.65
C TYR A 56 0.35 -4.03 -0.51
N ALA A 57 -0.42 -3.87 -1.58
CA ALA A 57 -0.41 -4.78 -2.74
C ALA A 57 0.98 -4.91 -3.37
N TRP A 58 1.79 -3.85 -3.27
CA TRP A 58 3.07 -3.72 -3.94
C TRP A 58 4.27 -3.78 -3.01
N LYS A 59 4.02 -4.05 -1.72
CA LYS A 59 5.07 -4.21 -0.71
C LYS A 59 6.16 -5.15 -1.21
N GLY A 60 7.40 -4.71 -1.07
CA GLY A 60 8.62 -5.42 -1.45
C GLY A 60 9.16 -5.04 -2.82
N LEU A 61 8.39 -4.35 -3.69
CA LEU A 61 8.89 -4.00 -5.02
C LEU A 61 9.97 -2.91 -4.95
N MET A 62 9.78 -1.87 -4.13
CA MET A 62 10.79 -0.83 -3.99
C MET A 62 12.07 -1.41 -3.35
N ALA A 63 11.93 -2.29 -2.36
CA ALA A 63 13.02 -3.05 -1.78
C ALA A 63 13.73 -3.96 -2.80
N ALA A 64 12.99 -4.61 -3.69
CA ALA A 64 13.56 -5.46 -4.74
C ALA A 64 14.38 -4.64 -5.75
N CYS A 65 13.85 -3.52 -6.23
CA CYS A 65 14.56 -2.65 -7.17
C CYS A 65 15.82 -2.05 -6.55
N THR A 66 15.71 -1.48 -5.34
CA THR A 66 16.84 -0.84 -4.65
C THR A 66 17.87 -1.85 -4.17
N GLY A 67 17.43 -2.99 -3.64
CA GLY A 67 18.28 -4.10 -3.24
C GLY A 67 19.05 -4.68 -4.43
N SER A 68 18.39 -4.89 -5.57
CA SER A 68 19.06 -5.37 -6.79
C SER A 68 20.12 -4.39 -7.28
N ALA A 69 19.85 -3.08 -7.26
CA ALA A 69 20.84 -2.07 -7.62
C ALA A 69 22.07 -2.11 -6.70
N ILE A 70 21.87 -2.22 -5.37
CA ILE A 70 22.95 -2.34 -4.39
C ILE A 70 23.76 -3.63 -4.62
N LEU A 71 23.09 -4.76 -4.86
CA LEU A 71 23.75 -6.04 -5.11
C LEU A 71 24.57 -6.02 -6.42
N LEU A 72 24.05 -5.43 -7.49
CA LEU A 72 24.77 -5.31 -8.76
C LEU A 72 26.01 -4.41 -8.64
N ILE A 73 25.89 -3.27 -7.94
CA ILE A 73 27.03 -2.39 -7.65
C ILE A 73 28.06 -3.13 -6.79
N GLY A 74 27.62 -3.81 -5.74
CA GLY A 74 28.50 -4.59 -4.86
C GLY A 74 29.22 -5.69 -5.62
N TYR A 75 28.51 -6.44 -6.48
CA TYR A 75 29.09 -7.47 -7.34
C TYR A 75 30.15 -6.90 -8.28
N ALA A 76 29.88 -5.76 -8.93
CA ALA A 76 30.84 -5.10 -9.82
C ALA A 76 32.11 -4.67 -9.06
N LEU A 77 31.96 -4.04 -7.89
CA LEU A 77 33.09 -3.61 -7.07
C LEU A 77 33.93 -4.80 -6.57
N ILE A 78 33.28 -5.87 -6.10
CA ILE A 78 33.96 -7.10 -5.66
C ILE A 78 34.69 -7.76 -6.83
N SER A 79 34.06 -7.83 -8.01
CA SER A 79 34.68 -8.43 -9.20
C SER A 79 35.96 -7.69 -9.61
N ILE A 80 35.95 -6.35 -9.54
CA ILE A 80 37.13 -5.53 -9.80
C ILE A 80 38.24 -5.84 -8.80
N VAL A 81 37.92 -5.88 -7.50
CA VAL A 81 38.90 -6.23 -6.46
C VAL A 81 39.50 -7.61 -6.73
N MET A 82 38.68 -8.61 -7.06
CA MET A 82 39.15 -9.97 -7.34
C MET A 82 40.08 -10.01 -8.58
N ILE A 83 39.74 -9.30 -9.65
CA ILE A 83 40.58 -9.19 -10.84
C ILE A 83 41.90 -8.50 -10.51
N SER A 84 41.86 -7.37 -9.78
CA SER A 84 43.05 -6.62 -9.39
C SER A 84 43.98 -7.44 -8.48
N VAL A 85 43.43 -8.25 -7.56
CA VAL A 85 44.21 -9.15 -6.71
C VAL A 85 44.85 -10.27 -7.53
N ALA A 86 44.10 -10.87 -8.46
CA ALA A 86 44.63 -11.94 -9.32
C ALA A 86 45.77 -11.44 -10.23
N GLN A 87 45.68 -10.22 -10.73
CA GLN A 87 46.69 -9.62 -11.62
C GLN A 87 47.86 -8.97 -10.86
N TRP A 88 47.74 -8.79 -9.54
CA TRP A 88 48.68 -8.05 -8.70
C TRP A 88 50.16 -8.42 -8.88
N PRO A 89 50.56 -9.71 -8.97
CA PRO A 89 51.96 -10.09 -9.12
C PRO A 89 52.55 -9.75 -10.51
N GLY A 90 51.70 -9.59 -11.53
CA GLY A 90 52.12 -9.45 -12.93
C GLY A 90 52.07 -8.03 -13.48
N ILE A 91 51.65 -7.04 -12.69
CA ILE A 91 51.46 -5.65 -13.13
C ILE A 91 52.48 -4.69 -12.51
N SER A 92 52.77 -3.59 -13.21
CA SER A 92 53.70 -2.54 -12.77
C SER A 92 53.15 -1.73 -11.59
N ALA A 93 54.01 -0.94 -10.93
CA ALA A 93 53.59 -0.06 -9.84
C ALA A 93 52.55 0.99 -10.30
N ASP A 94 52.73 1.56 -11.49
CA ASP A 94 51.80 2.52 -12.08
C ASP A 94 50.43 1.90 -12.36
N GLN A 95 50.41 0.66 -12.87
CA GLN A 95 49.18 -0.10 -13.10
C GLN A 95 48.45 -0.43 -11.80
N ARG A 96 49.18 -0.71 -10.70
CA ARG A 96 48.58 -0.88 -9.36
C ARG A 96 47.96 0.42 -8.88
N GLN A 97 48.67 1.54 -8.99
CA GLN A 97 48.15 2.84 -8.62
C GLN A 97 46.90 3.21 -9.42
N GLN A 98 46.92 3.00 -10.74
CA GLN A 98 45.76 3.24 -11.60
C GLN A 98 44.56 2.36 -11.21
N SER A 99 44.80 1.09 -10.87
CA SER A 99 43.76 0.17 -10.40
C SER A 99 43.10 0.65 -9.11
N ILE A 100 43.90 1.12 -8.13
CA ILE A 100 43.41 1.70 -6.88
C ILE A 100 42.61 2.97 -7.15
N LEU A 101 43.13 3.88 -7.99
CA LEU A 101 42.43 5.12 -8.34
C LEU A 101 41.10 4.85 -9.06
N THR A 102 41.07 3.85 -9.95
CA THR A 102 39.85 3.44 -10.67
C THR A 102 38.82 2.88 -9.69
N PHE A 103 39.24 2.03 -8.75
CA PHE A 103 38.36 1.51 -7.70
C PHE A 103 37.78 2.64 -6.84
N LEU A 104 38.62 3.57 -6.36
CA LEU A 104 38.17 4.72 -5.57
C LEU A 104 37.21 5.61 -6.36
N ALA A 105 37.47 5.86 -7.64
CA ALA A 105 36.58 6.61 -8.51
C ALA A 105 35.21 5.91 -8.67
N MET A 106 35.20 4.59 -8.87
CA MET A 106 33.95 3.82 -8.97
C MET A 106 33.18 3.79 -7.64
N CYS A 107 33.87 3.70 -6.50
CA CYS A 107 33.24 3.87 -5.19
C CYS A 107 32.61 5.25 -5.04
N ALA A 108 33.33 6.32 -5.41
CA ALA A 108 32.82 7.68 -5.34
C ALA A 108 31.60 7.89 -6.27
N MET A 109 31.63 7.34 -7.49
CA MET A 109 30.51 7.43 -8.44
C MET A 109 29.29 6.60 -8.02
N SER A 110 29.50 5.46 -7.37
CA SER A 110 28.40 4.59 -6.92
C SER A 110 27.78 5.03 -5.59
N ALA A 111 28.52 5.76 -4.75
CA ALA A 111 28.03 6.18 -3.43
C ALA A 111 26.70 6.95 -3.47
N PRO A 112 26.46 7.95 -4.34
CA PRO A 112 25.17 8.63 -4.41
C PRO A 112 24.01 7.69 -4.75
N VAL A 113 24.25 6.73 -5.66
CA VAL A 113 23.25 5.74 -6.08
C VAL A 113 22.90 4.80 -4.93
N VAL A 114 23.91 4.30 -4.21
CA VAL A 114 23.72 3.43 -3.04
C VAL A 114 22.99 4.18 -1.93
N LEU A 115 23.37 5.43 -1.64
CA LEU A 115 22.70 6.26 -0.63
C LEU A 115 21.24 6.51 -0.98
N LEU A 116 20.95 6.81 -2.25
CA LEU A 116 19.58 6.99 -2.73
C LEU A 116 18.77 5.68 -2.64
N ALA A 117 19.37 4.55 -3.03
CA ALA A 117 18.75 3.23 -2.93
C ALA A 117 18.43 2.87 -1.47
N LEU A 118 19.35 3.12 -0.55
CA LEU A 118 19.14 2.92 0.89
C LEU A 118 18.03 3.83 1.45
N TRP A 119 17.97 5.09 0.98
CA TRP A 119 16.91 6.02 1.37
C TRP A 119 15.53 5.50 0.94
N PHE A 120 15.38 5.05 -0.30
CA PHE A 120 14.13 4.44 -0.79
C PHE A 120 13.82 3.12 -0.08
N LEU A 121 14.81 2.26 0.15
CA LEU A 121 14.63 1.00 0.89
C LEU A 121 14.01 1.27 2.28
N LYS A 122 14.49 2.29 3.00
CA LYS A 122 13.98 2.70 4.33
C LYS A 122 12.56 3.31 4.31
N LYS A 123 12.02 3.63 3.13
CA LYS A 123 10.62 4.07 2.98
C LYS A 123 9.64 2.89 2.97
N GLU A 124 10.11 1.69 2.65
CA GLU A 124 9.30 0.48 2.62
C GLU A 124 9.65 -0.51 3.72
N ALA A 125 10.94 -0.80 3.89
CA ALA A 125 11.50 -1.62 4.96
C ALA A 125 11.59 -0.83 6.27
N PHE A 126 11.57 -1.53 7.41
CA PHE A 126 11.63 -0.94 8.76
C PHE A 126 10.50 0.06 9.07
N ARG A 127 9.36 -0.08 8.37
CA ARG A 127 8.14 0.73 8.57
C ARG A 127 7.01 -0.15 9.09
N TYR A 128 5.77 0.11 8.67
CA TYR A 128 4.64 -0.75 8.97
C TYR A 128 4.37 -1.74 7.83
N THR A 129 3.78 -2.89 8.13
CA THR A 129 3.41 -3.90 7.12
C THR A 129 2.39 -3.33 6.12
N HIS A 130 1.46 -2.53 6.65
CA HIS A 130 0.42 -1.79 5.94
C HIS A 130 -0.03 -0.59 6.80
N TYR A 131 -0.89 0.28 6.26
CA TYR A 131 -1.44 1.48 6.88
C TYR A 131 -2.97 1.45 6.81
N PRO A 132 -3.64 0.78 7.76
CA PRO A 132 -5.06 0.47 7.65
C PRO A 132 -5.94 1.73 7.76
N LEU A 133 -7.08 1.66 7.10
CA LEU A 133 -8.21 2.57 7.27
C LEU A 133 -9.34 1.81 7.96
N ARG A 134 -9.93 2.39 9.00
CA ARG A 134 -11.06 1.81 9.70
C ARG A 134 -12.27 2.75 9.63
N PHE A 135 -13.34 2.26 9.03
CA PHE A 135 -14.62 2.95 8.88
C PHE A 135 -15.59 2.41 9.91
N ASN A 136 -15.77 3.12 11.03
CA ASN A 136 -16.69 2.73 12.09
C ASN A 136 -18.07 3.32 11.83
N ARG A 137 -19.02 2.48 11.40
CA ARG A 137 -20.36 2.92 11.03
C ARG A 137 -21.27 3.19 12.23
N LYS A 138 -20.93 2.67 13.41
CA LYS A 138 -21.72 2.86 14.63
C LYS A 138 -21.46 4.22 15.24
N THR A 139 -20.21 4.63 15.31
CA THR A 139 -19.82 5.97 15.77
C THR A 139 -19.87 7.00 14.65
N GLY A 140 -19.88 6.57 13.38
CA GLY A 140 -19.81 7.46 12.23
C GLY A 140 -18.42 8.07 12.04
N MET A 141 -17.37 7.41 12.53
CA MET A 141 -15.98 7.88 12.48
C MET A 141 -15.17 7.11 11.45
N VAL A 142 -14.21 7.80 10.83
CA VAL A 142 -13.13 7.20 10.04
C VAL A 142 -11.83 7.37 10.80
N HIS A 143 -11.16 6.26 11.05
CA HIS A 143 -9.83 6.22 11.64
C HIS A 143 -8.81 5.91 10.55
N VAL A 144 -7.78 6.75 10.46
CA VAL A 144 -6.70 6.64 9.48
C VAL A 144 -5.41 6.39 10.23
N PHE A 145 -4.72 5.30 9.90
CA PHE A 145 -3.39 5.02 10.43
C PHE A 145 -2.34 5.74 9.56
N ARG A 146 -1.64 6.74 10.12
CA ARG A 146 -0.70 7.57 9.37
C ARG A 146 0.65 6.86 9.17
N LEU A 147 1.43 7.35 8.21
CA LEU A 147 2.74 6.81 7.88
C LEU A 147 3.78 6.95 9.02
N ASP A 148 3.56 7.89 9.93
CA ASP A 148 4.40 8.09 11.12
C ASP A 148 3.99 7.19 12.29
N GLY A 149 2.90 6.44 12.17
CA GLY A 149 2.34 5.58 13.22
C GLY A 149 1.35 6.27 14.14
N THR A 150 1.07 7.55 13.94
CA THR A 150 -0.03 8.24 14.63
C THR A 150 -1.37 7.89 13.98
N THR A 151 -2.47 8.19 14.66
CA THR A 151 -3.81 7.97 14.14
C THR A 151 -4.58 9.26 14.04
N LEU A 152 -5.34 9.40 12.97
CA LEU A 152 -6.33 10.46 12.77
C LEU A 152 -7.73 9.86 12.92
N SER A 153 -8.62 10.51 13.65
CA SER A 153 -10.03 10.12 13.77
C SER A 153 -10.91 11.30 13.34
N VAL A 154 -11.73 11.14 12.30
CA VAL A 154 -12.56 12.22 11.74
C VAL A 154 -13.99 11.72 11.50
N PRO A 155 -15.02 12.54 11.77
CA PRO A 155 -16.39 12.18 11.43
C PRO A 155 -16.55 11.94 9.92
N TRP A 156 -17.18 10.82 9.55
CA TRP A 156 -17.46 10.41 8.17
C TRP A 156 -18.12 11.51 7.32
N ARG A 157 -18.99 12.30 7.95
CA ARG A 157 -19.74 13.40 7.32
C ARG A 157 -18.91 14.66 7.06
N GLU A 158 -17.75 14.80 7.69
CA GLU A 158 -16.88 15.98 7.57
C GLU A 158 -15.77 15.81 6.51
N ILE A 159 -15.61 14.60 5.99
CA ILE A 159 -14.58 14.29 5.00
C ILE A 159 -15.08 14.68 3.60
N HIS A 160 -14.29 15.42 2.84
CA HIS A 160 -14.58 15.67 1.42
C HIS A 160 -13.94 14.57 0.59
N PHE A 161 -14.76 13.61 0.13
CA PHE A 161 -14.29 12.59 -0.80
C PHE A 161 -14.32 13.10 -2.24
N ALA A 162 -13.29 12.79 -3.01
CA ALA A 162 -13.22 13.13 -4.41
C ALA A 162 -12.37 12.14 -5.20
N LEU A 163 -12.79 11.88 -6.44
CA LEU A 163 -12.05 11.06 -7.39
C LEU A 163 -11.06 11.96 -8.14
N ASN A 164 -9.75 11.75 -7.95
CA ASN A 164 -8.74 12.66 -8.50
C ASN A 164 -7.56 11.93 -9.12
N PRO A 165 -6.86 12.57 -10.07
CA PRO A 165 -5.54 12.12 -10.47
C PRO A 165 -4.56 12.21 -9.29
N ALA A 166 -3.71 11.19 -9.18
CA ALA A 166 -2.66 10.98 -8.22
C ALA A 166 -1.67 12.12 -8.37
N GLN A 167 -1.11 12.58 -7.25
CA GLN A 167 -0.15 13.67 -7.27
C GLN A 167 1.08 13.31 -8.12
N MET A 168 1.37 12.02 -8.29
CA MET A 168 2.42 11.52 -9.16
C MET A 168 1.82 10.64 -10.27
N ARG A 169 2.16 10.93 -11.53
CA ARG A 169 1.91 10.07 -12.71
C ARG A 169 0.45 9.85 -13.13
N ASP A 170 -0.44 10.83 -12.90
CA ASP A 170 -1.83 10.85 -13.43
C ASP A 170 -2.70 9.61 -13.13
N PHE A 171 -2.35 8.80 -12.12
CA PHE A 171 -3.20 7.67 -11.69
C PHE A 171 -4.46 8.16 -11.01
N TRP A 172 -5.65 7.71 -11.36
CA TRP A 172 -6.86 8.07 -10.64
C TRP A 172 -6.98 7.31 -9.30
N GLU A 173 -7.38 8.00 -8.24
CA GLU A 173 -7.60 7.43 -6.90
C GLU A 173 -8.75 8.15 -6.17
N VAL A 174 -9.38 7.45 -5.22
CA VAL A 174 -10.37 8.08 -4.34
C VAL A 174 -9.65 8.66 -3.12
N ARG A 175 -9.73 9.98 -2.96
CA ARG A 175 -9.14 10.71 -1.83
C ARG A 175 -10.20 11.11 -0.83
N GLY A 176 -9.87 11.03 0.45
CA GLY A 176 -10.58 11.69 1.54
C GLY A 176 -9.78 12.89 2.02
N HIS A 177 -10.35 14.08 1.89
CA HIS A 177 -9.76 15.33 2.38
C HIS A 177 -10.41 15.73 3.70
N VAL A 178 -9.59 15.95 4.72
CA VAL A 178 -10.02 16.59 5.97
C VAL A 178 -9.84 18.09 5.78
N LEU A 179 -10.91 18.85 5.96
CA LEU A 179 -10.92 20.29 5.73
C LEU A 179 -10.79 21.05 7.05
N SER A 180 -10.39 22.31 6.95
CA SER A 180 -10.54 23.30 8.03
C SER A 180 -12.01 23.53 8.38
N GLU A 181 -12.26 24.17 9.52
CA GLU A 181 -13.63 24.44 10.02
C GLU A 181 -14.48 25.24 9.02
N ASP A 182 -13.86 26.17 8.28
CA ASP A 182 -14.49 26.95 7.21
C ASP A 182 -14.71 26.17 5.90
N ARG A 183 -14.34 24.88 5.86
CA ARG A 183 -14.40 23.96 4.72
C ARG A 183 -13.69 24.46 3.46
N SER A 184 -12.71 25.35 3.60
CA SER A 184 -11.99 25.93 2.46
C SER A 184 -10.66 25.24 2.20
N THR A 185 -9.95 24.83 3.25
CA THR A 185 -8.54 24.43 3.20
C THR A 185 -8.37 22.96 3.54
N VAL A 186 -7.62 22.23 2.71
CA VAL A 186 -7.28 20.83 2.94
C VAL A 186 -6.18 20.75 4.00
N LEU A 187 -6.51 20.20 5.18
CA LEU A 187 -5.58 20.00 6.29
C LEU A 187 -4.90 18.63 6.23
N GLU A 188 -5.65 17.61 5.81
CA GLU A 188 -5.14 16.25 5.69
C GLU A 188 -5.73 15.55 4.47
N THR A 189 -4.99 14.57 3.94
CA THR A 189 -5.44 13.76 2.80
C THR A 189 -5.03 12.32 3.04
N PHE A 190 -6.01 11.42 2.95
CA PHE A 190 -5.81 9.99 2.89
C PHE A 190 -6.47 9.43 1.63
N VAL A 191 -6.14 8.19 1.27
CA VAL A 191 -6.58 7.58 0.01
C VAL A 191 -7.12 6.18 0.24
N LEU A 192 -8.14 5.82 -0.51
CA LEU A 192 -8.65 4.45 -0.50
C LEU A 192 -7.65 3.47 -1.14
N PRO A 193 -7.74 2.17 -0.81
CA PRO A 193 -6.75 1.16 -1.19
C PRO A 193 -6.42 0.97 -2.68
N ASN A 194 -7.22 1.47 -3.63
CA ASN A 194 -6.95 1.20 -5.04
C ASN A 194 -6.82 2.50 -5.85
N TYR A 195 -6.09 2.37 -6.94
CA TYR A 195 -5.84 3.41 -7.93
C TYR A 195 -5.94 2.78 -9.34
N SER A 196 -6.10 3.62 -10.36
CA SER A 196 -6.19 3.20 -11.76
C SER A 196 -5.37 4.13 -12.65
N LEU A 197 -4.92 3.69 -13.82
CA LEU A 197 -4.23 4.57 -14.79
C LEU A 197 -5.16 5.61 -15.43
N GLN A 198 -6.46 5.34 -15.40
CA GLN A 198 -7.50 6.17 -16.00
C GLN A 198 -8.70 6.22 -15.06
N GLU A 199 -9.61 7.18 -15.30
CA GLU A 199 -10.90 7.16 -14.64
C GLU A 199 -11.57 5.81 -14.89
N SER A 200 -11.86 5.08 -13.82
CA SER A 200 -12.25 3.68 -13.91
C SER A 200 -13.48 3.40 -13.07
N PRO A 201 -14.46 2.63 -13.60
CA PRO A 201 -15.61 2.16 -12.82
C PRO A 201 -15.21 1.41 -11.55
N TYR A 202 -14.00 0.82 -11.52
CA TYR A 202 -13.48 0.17 -10.32
C TYR A 202 -13.32 1.16 -9.17
N LEU A 203 -12.80 2.37 -9.39
CA LEU A 203 -12.62 3.33 -8.30
C LEU A 203 -13.97 3.76 -7.69
N LEU A 204 -14.98 3.93 -8.54
CA LEU A 204 -16.35 4.19 -8.09
C LEU A 204 -16.97 2.98 -7.37
N ALA A 205 -16.67 1.75 -7.81
CA ALA A 205 -17.12 0.52 -7.16
C ALA A 205 -16.52 0.36 -5.75
N GLN A 206 -15.24 0.73 -5.57
CA GLN A 206 -14.59 0.77 -4.27
C GLN A 206 -15.19 1.82 -3.35
N TRP A 207 -15.39 3.02 -3.89
CA TRP A 207 -16.08 4.08 -3.16
C TRP A 207 -17.46 3.62 -2.70
N GLU A 208 -18.24 3.03 -3.61
CA GLU A 208 -19.57 2.51 -3.27
C GLU A 208 -19.52 1.39 -2.25
N PHE A 209 -18.48 0.57 -2.23
CA PHE A 209 -18.30 -0.44 -1.19
C PHE A 209 -18.17 0.18 0.19
N VAL A 210 -17.28 1.16 0.35
CA VAL A 210 -17.08 1.87 1.63
C VAL A 210 -18.32 2.67 2.01
N ARG A 211 -18.89 3.44 1.08
CA ARG A 211 -20.09 4.25 1.30
C ARG A 211 -21.29 3.38 1.66
N HIS A 212 -21.53 2.29 0.94
CA HIS A 212 -22.61 1.35 1.23
C HIS A 212 -22.44 0.76 2.63
N TYR A 213 -21.24 0.35 3.00
CA TYR A 213 -20.96 -0.14 4.33
C TYR A 213 -21.32 0.89 5.42
N MET A 214 -20.86 2.14 5.25
CA MET A 214 -21.12 3.22 6.22
C MET A 214 -22.60 3.59 6.31
N GLU A 215 -23.29 3.72 5.17
CA GLU A 215 -24.67 4.22 5.13
C GLU A 215 -25.72 3.11 5.35
N LYS A 216 -25.51 1.92 4.79
CA LYS A 216 -26.49 0.82 4.76
C LYS A 216 -26.08 -0.41 5.57
N GLY A 217 -24.80 -0.51 5.95
CA GLY A 217 -24.25 -1.63 6.69
C GLY A 217 -23.78 -2.80 5.83
N PRO A 218 -23.29 -3.88 6.46
CA PRO A 218 -22.62 -4.98 5.77
C PRO A 218 -23.54 -5.97 5.05
N ALA A 219 -24.85 -5.91 5.29
CA ALA A 219 -25.76 -7.01 4.94
C ALA A 219 -25.76 -7.39 3.45
N GLN A 220 -25.67 -6.40 2.55
CA GLN A 220 -25.64 -6.62 1.09
C GLN A 220 -24.22 -6.73 0.54
N LEU A 221 -23.20 -6.64 1.40
CA LEU A 221 -21.78 -6.71 1.04
C LEU A 221 -21.15 -8.05 1.41
N LEU A 222 -21.81 -8.86 2.25
CA LEU A 222 -21.27 -10.13 2.73
C LEU A 222 -20.84 -11.08 1.61
N ASP A 223 -21.66 -11.21 0.58
CA ASP A 223 -21.41 -12.13 -0.54
C ASP A 223 -20.33 -11.62 -1.49
N GLN A 224 -20.00 -10.33 -1.39
CA GLN A 224 -18.95 -9.71 -2.19
C GLN A 224 -17.57 -9.93 -1.57
N VAL A 225 -17.46 -9.95 -0.24
CA VAL A 225 -16.18 -10.14 0.46
C VAL A 225 -15.85 -11.63 0.51
N GLN A 226 -15.30 -12.12 -0.59
CA GLN A 226 -14.91 -13.52 -0.76
C GLN A 226 -13.55 -13.82 -0.11
N HIS A 227 -12.65 -12.84 -0.08
CA HIS A 227 -11.31 -12.96 0.48
C HIS A 227 -11.01 -11.79 1.40
N THR A 228 -10.38 -12.09 2.53
CA THR A 228 -9.90 -11.11 3.50
C THR A 228 -8.39 -11.18 3.61
N LEU A 229 -7.77 -10.05 3.93
CA LEU A 229 -6.34 -9.96 4.14
C LEU A 229 -6.00 -10.35 5.58
N ASP A 230 -5.35 -11.50 5.74
CA ASP A 230 -4.91 -12.01 7.04
C ASP A 230 -3.63 -11.32 7.54
N ILE A 231 -3.73 -10.02 7.77
CA ILE A 231 -2.59 -9.14 8.08
C ILE A 231 -2.82 -8.23 9.29
N ALA A 232 -3.97 -8.37 9.94
CA ALA A 232 -4.41 -7.43 10.96
C ALA A 232 -3.54 -7.50 12.23
N ASP A 233 -3.31 -8.72 12.73
CA ASP A 233 -2.54 -8.95 13.96
C ASP A 233 -1.27 -9.76 13.71
N GLN A 234 -1.00 -10.09 12.44
CA GLN A 234 0.14 -10.90 12.04
C GLN A 234 0.76 -10.43 10.72
N ARG A 235 1.97 -10.91 10.44
CA ARG A 235 2.62 -10.73 9.14
C ARG A 235 2.12 -11.81 8.21
N GLU A 236 1.98 -11.48 6.93
CA GLU A 236 1.66 -12.46 5.90
C GLU A 236 2.65 -13.64 5.88
N THR A 237 2.12 -14.82 5.56
CA THR A 237 2.97 -15.96 5.20
C THR A 237 3.60 -15.73 3.84
N PHE A 238 4.69 -16.47 3.54
CA PHE A 238 5.36 -16.40 2.25
C PHE A 238 4.39 -16.64 1.09
N TRP A 239 3.63 -17.74 1.17
CA TRP A 239 2.69 -18.10 0.12
C TRP A 239 1.54 -17.10 0.02
N PHE A 240 1.03 -16.56 1.13
CA PHE A 240 0.00 -15.52 1.06
C PHE A 240 0.51 -14.29 0.29
N GLY A 241 1.72 -13.80 0.60
CA GLY A 241 2.35 -12.70 -0.13
C GLY A 241 2.56 -13.00 -1.62
N PHE A 242 2.95 -14.24 -1.97
CA PHE A 242 3.05 -14.66 -3.36
C PHE A 242 1.68 -14.64 -4.08
N HIS A 243 0.61 -15.12 -3.43
CA HIS A 243 -0.74 -15.07 -4.00
C HIS A 243 -1.24 -13.62 -4.17
N VAL A 244 -0.90 -12.69 -3.26
CA VAL A 244 -1.21 -11.26 -3.42
C VAL A 244 -0.54 -10.70 -4.68
N LEU A 245 0.72 -11.03 -4.92
CA LEU A 245 1.44 -10.61 -6.14
C LEU A 245 0.79 -11.20 -7.40
N MET A 246 0.42 -12.48 -7.38
CA MET A 246 -0.28 -13.14 -8.48
C MET A 246 -1.67 -12.54 -8.73
N ALA A 247 -2.40 -12.19 -7.67
CA ALA A 247 -3.74 -11.59 -7.76
C ALA A 247 -3.71 -10.20 -8.43
N GLY A 248 -2.61 -9.47 -8.32
CA GLY A 248 -2.37 -8.22 -9.04
C GLY A 248 -2.35 -8.37 -10.58
N LEU A 249 -2.17 -9.60 -11.08
CA LEU A 249 -2.22 -9.96 -12.50
C LEU A 249 -3.41 -10.86 -12.84
N SER A 250 -4.43 -10.93 -11.97
CA SER A 250 -5.59 -11.81 -12.14
C SER A 250 -6.39 -11.57 -13.42
N SER A 251 -6.33 -10.35 -13.98
CA SER A 251 -6.95 -10.02 -15.28
C SER A 251 -6.21 -10.59 -16.50
N VAL A 252 -4.96 -11.04 -16.33
CA VAL A 252 -4.08 -11.58 -17.38
C VAL A 252 -3.39 -12.87 -16.89
N PRO A 253 -4.15 -13.96 -16.64
CA PRO A 253 -3.66 -15.14 -15.93
C PRO A 253 -2.51 -15.86 -16.65
N LEU A 254 -2.50 -15.86 -17.99
CA LEU A 254 -1.39 -16.42 -18.76
C LEU A 254 -0.09 -15.66 -18.51
N LEU A 255 -0.14 -14.33 -18.49
CA LEU A 255 1.02 -13.50 -18.17
C LEU A 255 1.48 -13.75 -16.73
N ALA A 256 0.54 -13.80 -15.77
CA ALA A 256 0.83 -14.10 -14.38
C ALA A 256 1.61 -15.42 -14.22
N TRP A 257 1.20 -16.46 -14.95
CA TRP A 257 1.89 -17.75 -14.95
C TRP A 257 3.30 -17.66 -15.57
N LEU A 258 3.44 -16.99 -16.71
CA LEU A 258 4.74 -16.79 -17.39
C LEU A 258 5.75 -16.01 -16.52
N VAL A 259 5.30 -14.98 -15.81
CA VAL A 259 6.17 -14.16 -14.94
C VAL A 259 6.27 -14.72 -13.51
N SER A 260 5.62 -15.85 -13.21
CA SER A 260 5.60 -16.42 -11.86
C SER A 260 6.99 -16.70 -11.27
N PRO A 261 8.04 -17.10 -12.03
CA PRO A 261 9.39 -17.23 -11.45
C PRO A 261 9.95 -15.89 -10.96
N LEU A 262 9.69 -14.81 -11.69
CA LEU A 262 10.08 -13.45 -11.27
C LEU A 262 9.27 -12.99 -10.05
N LEU A 263 7.97 -13.30 -10.03
CA LEU A 263 7.11 -13.01 -8.87
C LEU A 263 7.52 -13.81 -7.63
N LEU A 264 8.07 -15.01 -7.80
CA LEU A 264 8.61 -15.81 -6.70
C LEU A 264 9.84 -15.13 -6.08
N CYS A 265 10.77 -14.64 -6.90
CA CYS A 265 11.89 -13.82 -6.42
C CYS A 265 11.42 -12.57 -5.69
N LEU A 266 10.42 -11.88 -6.24
CA LEU A 266 9.81 -10.72 -5.59
C LEU A 266 9.11 -11.09 -4.27
N ALA A 267 8.47 -12.25 -4.19
CA ALA A 267 7.84 -12.75 -2.97
C ALA A 267 8.87 -13.00 -1.86
N ILE A 268 10.07 -13.47 -2.17
CA ILE A 268 11.16 -13.60 -1.20
C ILE A 268 11.51 -12.22 -0.63
N VAL A 269 11.71 -11.21 -1.49
CA VAL A 269 12.03 -9.86 -1.05
C VAL A 269 10.90 -9.24 -0.23
N ARG A 270 9.65 -9.40 -0.67
CA ARG A 270 8.45 -8.98 0.08
C ARG A 270 8.40 -9.62 1.46
N TRP A 271 8.61 -10.92 1.55
CA TRP A 271 8.59 -11.69 2.79
C TRP A 271 9.69 -11.25 3.77
N VAL A 272 10.90 -10.97 3.29
CA VAL A 272 11.97 -10.36 4.11
C VAL A 272 11.57 -8.95 4.55
N THR A 273 11.07 -8.13 3.63
CA THR A 273 10.65 -6.75 3.90
C THR A 273 9.58 -6.69 4.98
N MET A 274 8.55 -7.55 4.91
CA MET A 274 7.49 -7.65 5.92
C MET A 274 8.03 -7.97 7.31
N ARG A 275 9.07 -8.79 7.44
CA ARG A 275 9.70 -9.08 8.74
C ARG A 275 10.42 -7.90 9.35
N THR A 276 10.99 -7.03 8.53
CA THR A 276 11.62 -5.80 9.03
C THR A 276 10.59 -4.79 9.53
N CYS A 277 9.32 -4.93 9.11
CA CYS A 277 8.24 -4.01 9.43
C CYS A 277 7.50 -4.38 10.72
N LYS A 278 6.91 -3.36 11.35
CA LYS A 278 5.99 -3.45 12.49
C LYS A 278 4.56 -3.69 12.01
N ILE A 279 3.77 -4.38 12.81
CA ILE A 279 2.33 -4.54 12.58
C ILE A 279 1.65 -3.27 13.13
N PRO A 280 0.76 -2.59 12.37
CA PRO A 280 0.05 -1.42 12.86
C PRO A 280 -0.88 -1.79 14.03
N GLN A 281 -0.93 -0.96 15.06
CA GLN A 281 -1.79 -1.16 16.22
C GLN A 281 -2.64 0.08 16.45
N TRP A 282 -3.95 -0.10 16.56
CA TRP A 282 -4.85 0.99 16.90
C TRP A 282 -4.72 1.38 18.38
N PRO A 283 -4.82 2.68 18.71
CA PRO A 283 -4.83 3.13 20.09
C PRO A 283 -6.09 2.66 20.83
N ALA A 284 -6.02 2.64 22.15
CA ALA A 284 -7.04 2.03 23.01
C ALA A 284 -8.43 2.66 22.84
N ASP A 285 -8.53 3.95 22.56
CA ASP A 285 -9.78 4.68 22.31
C ASP A 285 -10.48 4.17 21.03
N VAL A 286 -9.72 3.96 19.95
CA VAL A 286 -10.25 3.41 18.69
C VAL A 286 -10.69 1.96 18.89
N VAL A 287 -9.93 1.17 19.64
CA VAL A 287 -10.29 -0.22 19.99
C VAL A 287 -11.56 -0.27 20.85
N ALA A 288 -11.69 0.60 21.84
CA ALA A 288 -12.88 0.69 22.69
C ALA A 288 -14.14 1.06 21.89
N GLN A 289 -14.02 1.92 20.87
CA GLN A 289 -15.13 2.26 19.97
C GLN A 289 -15.44 1.17 18.94
N SER A 290 -14.54 0.21 18.74
CA SER A 290 -14.61 -0.81 17.69
C SER A 290 -14.96 -2.20 18.22
N GLN A 291 -15.62 -2.29 19.38
CA GLN A 291 -16.03 -3.57 19.94
C GLN A 291 -17.02 -4.28 19.01
N ILE A 292 -16.84 -5.59 18.86
CA ILE A 292 -17.65 -6.45 18.01
C ILE A 292 -18.47 -7.35 18.93
N ASP A 293 -19.74 -7.56 18.60
CA ASP A 293 -20.55 -8.58 19.25
C ASP A 293 -19.95 -9.97 18.93
N PRO A 294 -19.64 -10.82 19.92
CA PRO A 294 -19.14 -12.18 19.66
C PRO A 294 -20.07 -13.04 18.78
N LYS A 295 -21.34 -12.66 18.63
CA LYS A 295 -22.33 -13.33 17.78
C LYS A 295 -22.63 -12.57 16.48
N ASP A 296 -21.76 -11.64 16.08
CA ASP A 296 -21.95 -10.85 14.87
C ASP A 296 -21.92 -11.72 13.61
N ARG A 297 -23.11 -11.98 13.06
CA ARG A 297 -23.28 -12.79 11.84
C ARG A 297 -22.59 -12.21 10.60
N TYR A 298 -22.21 -10.93 10.63
CA TYR A 298 -21.57 -10.25 9.50
C TYR A 298 -20.04 -10.29 9.57
N GLN A 299 -19.46 -10.98 10.55
CA GLN A 299 -18.01 -11.08 10.69
C GLN A 299 -17.38 -11.77 9.47
N ARG A 300 -16.44 -11.04 8.85
CA ARG A 300 -15.58 -11.49 7.77
C ARG A 300 -14.16 -11.05 8.10
N ASP A 301 -13.32 -12.03 8.35
CA ASP A 301 -11.89 -11.89 8.60
C ASP A 301 -11.22 -13.21 8.20
N ALA A 302 -9.94 -13.39 8.48
CA ALA A 302 -9.22 -14.61 8.12
C ALA A 302 -9.74 -15.87 8.83
N GLN A 303 -10.37 -15.71 10.00
CA GLN A 303 -10.91 -16.81 10.81
C GLN A 303 -12.38 -17.10 10.46
N HIS A 304 -13.09 -16.12 9.90
CA HIS A 304 -14.47 -16.21 9.46
C HIS A 304 -14.56 -15.99 7.94
N PRO A 305 -14.04 -16.93 7.12
CA PRO A 305 -14.04 -16.79 5.68
C PRO A 305 -15.46 -16.86 5.11
N TYR A 306 -15.61 -16.39 3.88
CA TYR A 306 -16.83 -16.56 3.11
C TYR A 306 -17.12 -18.04 2.86
N VAL A 307 -18.35 -18.47 3.17
CA VAL A 307 -18.86 -19.80 2.84
C VAL A 307 -19.91 -19.62 1.74
N PRO A 308 -19.66 -20.11 0.51
CA PRO A 308 -20.65 -20.01 -0.55
C PRO A 308 -21.92 -20.81 -0.18
N PRO A 309 -23.11 -20.34 -0.56
CA PRO A 309 -24.32 -21.12 -0.39
C PRO A 309 -24.19 -22.45 -1.14
N PRO A 310 -24.78 -23.55 -0.63
CA PRO A 310 -24.76 -24.84 -1.30
C PRO A 310 -25.32 -24.69 -2.72
N GLN A 311 -24.57 -25.17 -3.71
CA GLN A 311 -25.03 -25.20 -5.09
C GLN A 311 -26.25 -26.14 -5.15
N LYS A 312 -27.40 -25.59 -5.55
CA LYS A 312 -28.64 -26.34 -5.77
C LYS A 312 -28.61 -27.02 -7.13
#